data_AF-L0B007-F1
#
_entry.id   AF-L0B007-F1
#
_cell.length_a   1.000
_cell.length_b   1.000
_cell.length_c   1.000
_cell.angle_alpha   90.00
_cell.angle_beta   90.00
_cell.angle_gamma   90.00
#
_symmetry.space_group_name_H-M   'P 1'
#
loop_
_entity.id
_entity.type
_entity.pdbx_description
1 polymer ?
#
loop_
_entity_poly.entity_id
_entity_poly.type
_entity_poly.pdbx_seq_one_letter_code
_entity_poly.pdbx_strand_id
1 'polypeptide(L)'
;MTNEGVTIDISYYPGGQTVKQDGGGYYYESTGGTVLLTDEWYPDPEGTYRKFTHTPENGKIGNIMHNKNSLSGFGSFADKKSVSVYYWSLDNTCSKPLLIQLGSGNTYYITEGGDGWKNQSDINDTNLRKKLNKQNCQRNQAHVIDLSNKSNGNYTCLSCQKQIQVYSNSYGGTTYYTSRSSYRLSVNSFRDKDVNSWQLGLPSLNGASGVNVYWNGSGRNPLIVYQQVGNQRYFRKNAGNGTSWIEVSNAGSLPNGQTPTITTLDFSSSSGITYDGGSSSISITVLRSHIGEGYYGYQYSLRGAPFMISGVKHNSTPLTGISFQDALTSVSGYYYGGNNPTDQSNILLIEVVASGNSKYSYFYRRTKDADKWAEYSISGGGTTRLQGKGLTQKLDELKELKVTLEKLDKLTELEAELSQLKEKLNESHNTGTVAGSSVGTGLGGAGLGALAVWKGPALIARLITRL
;
A
#
# COMPACT_ATOMS: atom_id res chain seq x y z
N MET A 1 14.33 -34.16 5.28
CA MET A 1 14.74 -32.79 5.61
C MET A 1 15.84 -32.89 6.64
N THR A 2 17.03 -32.35 6.36
CA THR A 2 18.08 -32.25 7.37
C THR A 2 17.59 -31.30 8.48
N ASN A 3 17.94 -31.55 9.74
CA ASN A 3 17.59 -30.68 10.88
C ASN A 3 18.31 -29.31 10.84
N GLU A 4 18.93 -29.00 9.71
CA GLU A 4 19.70 -27.80 9.46
C GLU A 4 18.73 -26.65 9.20
N GLY A 5 18.88 -25.56 9.94
CA GLY A 5 18.01 -24.39 9.79
C GLY A 5 18.28 -23.64 8.48
N VAL A 6 17.29 -22.89 8.01
CA VAL A 6 17.38 -22.06 6.80
C VAL A 6 18.24 -20.84 7.05
N THR A 7 19.12 -20.52 6.10
CA THR A 7 19.93 -19.30 6.13
C THR A 7 19.15 -18.13 5.53
N ILE A 8 18.98 -17.05 6.28
CA ILE A 8 18.31 -15.83 5.82
C ILE A 8 19.36 -14.83 5.35
N ASP A 9 19.42 -14.52 4.06
CA ASP A 9 20.22 -13.39 3.56
C ASP A 9 19.36 -12.12 3.48
N ILE A 10 19.64 -11.14 4.35
CA ILE A 10 18.89 -9.90 4.43
C ILE A 10 19.27 -8.89 3.34
N SER A 11 20.32 -9.16 2.55
CA SER A 11 20.67 -8.33 1.38
C SER A 11 19.73 -8.55 0.19
N TYR A 12 18.85 -9.54 0.26
CA TYR A 12 17.85 -9.80 -0.77
C TYR A 12 16.59 -8.97 -0.54
N TYR A 13 16.15 -8.29 -1.61
CA TYR A 13 14.99 -7.40 -1.60
C TYR A 13 14.19 -7.56 -2.91
N PRO A 14 12.88 -7.21 -2.93
CA PRO A 14 12.09 -7.27 -4.15
C PRO A 14 12.67 -6.40 -5.27
N GLY A 15 12.89 -7.01 -6.45
CA GLY A 15 13.53 -6.37 -7.60
C GLY A 15 15.05 -6.57 -7.69
N GLY A 16 15.67 -7.17 -6.67
CA GLY A 16 17.06 -7.63 -6.75
C GLY A 16 17.21 -8.85 -7.67
N GLN A 17 18.38 -9.02 -8.29
CA GLN A 17 18.62 -10.07 -9.31
C GLN A 17 18.42 -11.50 -8.78
N THR A 18 18.64 -11.74 -7.49
CA THR A 18 18.51 -13.07 -6.87
C THR A 18 17.09 -13.40 -6.41
N VAL A 19 16.25 -12.39 -6.20
CA VAL A 19 14.88 -12.58 -5.72
C VAL A 19 14.00 -12.88 -6.92
N LYS A 20 13.40 -14.07 -6.89
CA LYS A 20 12.44 -14.52 -7.89
C LYS A 20 11.05 -14.04 -7.50
N GLN A 21 10.16 -14.08 -8.49
CA GLN A 21 8.76 -13.74 -8.31
C GLN A 21 7.88 -14.75 -9.01
N ASP A 22 6.88 -15.27 -8.30
CA ASP A 22 5.87 -16.17 -8.82
C ASP A 22 4.45 -15.73 -8.43
N GLY A 23 3.48 -16.63 -8.61
CA GLY A 23 2.09 -16.40 -8.21
C GLY A 23 1.86 -16.37 -6.70
N GLY A 24 2.84 -16.80 -5.89
CA GLY A 24 2.84 -16.74 -4.43
C GLY A 24 3.61 -15.53 -3.88
N GLY A 25 4.44 -14.87 -4.70
CA GLY A 25 5.08 -13.61 -4.35
C GLY A 25 6.57 -13.54 -4.60
N TYR A 26 7.28 -12.77 -3.79
CA TYR A 26 8.74 -12.71 -3.82
C TYR A 26 9.35 -13.81 -2.96
N TYR A 27 10.34 -14.51 -3.50
CA TYR A 27 11.07 -15.54 -2.79
C TYR A 27 12.51 -15.69 -3.29
N TYR A 28 13.33 -16.41 -2.55
CA TYR A 28 14.65 -16.83 -2.99
C TYR A 28 15.02 -18.19 -2.42
N GLU A 29 15.89 -18.90 -3.13
CA GLU A 29 16.48 -20.13 -2.63
C GLU A 29 17.70 -19.82 -1.77
N SER A 30 17.78 -20.47 -0.62
CA SER A 30 18.90 -20.35 0.30
C SER A 30 19.34 -21.71 0.81
N THR A 31 20.48 -21.74 1.49
CA THR A 31 20.94 -22.95 2.18
C THR A 31 19.89 -23.36 3.21
N GLY A 32 19.36 -24.58 3.06
CA GLY A 32 18.36 -25.18 3.94
C GLY A 32 16.91 -25.05 3.46
N GLY A 33 16.61 -24.21 2.46
CA GLY A 33 15.27 -24.12 1.88
C GLY A 33 14.91 -22.77 1.26
N THR A 34 13.66 -22.68 0.84
CA THR A 34 13.06 -21.49 0.23
C THR A 34 12.68 -20.46 1.29
N VAL A 35 12.91 -19.18 1.00
CA VAL A 35 12.56 -18.06 1.87
C VAL A 35 11.58 -17.14 1.15
N LEU A 36 10.42 -16.94 1.76
CA LEU A 36 9.39 -16.00 1.33
C LEU A 36 9.74 -14.58 1.81
N LEU A 37 9.40 -13.59 0.99
CA LEU A 37 9.75 -12.19 1.20
C LEU A 37 8.53 -11.27 1.06
N THR A 38 8.24 -10.49 2.09
CA THR A 38 7.24 -9.41 2.04
C THR A 38 7.89 -8.03 2.11
N ASP A 39 7.16 -7.01 1.68
CA ASP A 39 7.64 -5.63 1.57
C ASP A 39 6.58 -4.64 2.02
N GLU A 40 6.89 -3.96 3.12
CA GLU A 40 6.01 -3.04 3.82
C GLU A 40 6.68 -1.66 3.96
N TRP A 41 5.85 -0.62 4.02
CA TRP A 41 6.29 0.74 4.27
C TRP A 41 6.16 1.11 5.75
N TYR A 42 7.11 1.91 6.27
CA TYR A 42 7.08 2.39 7.64
C TYR A 42 7.57 3.84 7.80
N PRO A 43 6.96 4.67 8.68
CA PRO A 43 5.60 4.48 9.15
C PRO A 43 4.65 4.58 7.94
N ASP A 44 3.60 3.77 7.95
CA ASP A 44 2.51 3.89 6.99
C ASP A 44 1.64 5.09 7.37
N PRO A 45 1.19 5.96 6.44
CA PRO A 45 1.42 5.96 4.98
C PRO A 45 2.58 6.86 4.50
N GLU A 46 3.47 7.31 5.40
CA GLU A 46 4.57 8.22 5.02
C GLU A 46 5.62 7.55 4.13
N GLY A 47 5.91 6.28 4.41
CA GLY A 47 6.88 5.47 3.67
C GLY A 47 8.33 5.97 3.74
N THR A 48 8.78 6.40 4.93
CA THR A 48 10.17 6.83 5.14
C THR A 48 11.16 5.65 5.05
N TYR A 49 10.72 4.49 5.51
CA TYR A 49 11.48 3.25 5.62
C TYR A 49 10.77 2.13 4.86
N ARG A 50 11.55 1.20 4.34
CA ARG A 50 11.05 -0.09 3.85
C ARG A 50 11.37 -1.16 4.89
N LYS A 51 10.42 -2.06 5.13
CA LYS A 51 10.56 -3.21 6.00
C LYS A 51 10.41 -4.45 5.14
N PHE A 52 11.45 -5.27 5.08
CA PHE A 52 11.39 -6.58 4.43
C PHE A 52 11.29 -7.66 5.47
N THR A 53 10.33 -8.57 5.32
CA THR A 53 10.20 -9.72 6.22
C THR A 53 10.53 -11.00 5.45
N HIS A 54 11.58 -11.66 5.91
CA HIS A 54 12.09 -12.92 5.40
C HIS A 54 11.52 -14.05 6.27
N THR A 55 10.81 -14.99 5.64
CA THR A 55 10.14 -16.10 6.32
C THR A 55 10.54 -17.40 5.64
N PRO A 56 11.27 -18.32 6.29
CA PRO A 56 11.46 -19.67 5.77
C PRO A 56 10.09 -20.27 5.44
N GLU A 57 9.92 -20.77 4.22
CA GLU A 57 8.69 -21.46 3.84
C GLU A 57 8.54 -22.75 4.67
N ASN A 58 9.67 -23.45 4.87
CA ASN A 58 9.76 -24.66 5.66
C ASN A 58 10.94 -24.58 6.64
N GLY A 59 10.73 -25.05 7.87
CA GLY A 59 11.79 -25.16 8.88
C GLY A 59 11.97 -23.95 9.79
N LYS A 60 13.11 -23.91 10.48
CA LYS A 60 13.50 -22.86 11.44
C LYS A 60 14.64 -22.01 10.88
N ILE A 61 14.81 -20.80 11.38
CA ILE A 61 15.98 -19.97 11.04
C ILE A 61 17.24 -20.62 11.64
N GLY A 62 18.24 -20.85 10.79
CA GLY A 62 19.55 -21.38 11.18
C GLY A 62 20.61 -20.30 11.32
N ASN A 63 20.66 -19.38 10.36
CA ASN A 63 21.66 -18.31 10.30
C ASN A 63 21.06 -17.05 9.64
N ILE A 64 21.66 -15.89 9.89
CA ILE A 64 21.33 -14.64 9.21
C ILE A 64 22.61 -14.09 8.57
N MET A 65 22.55 -13.72 7.29
CA MET A 65 23.66 -13.19 6.52
C MET A 65 23.31 -11.85 5.89
N HIS A 66 24.32 -11.05 5.58
CA HIS A 66 24.20 -9.84 4.78
C HIS A 66 25.40 -9.74 3.84
N ASN A 67 25.15 -9.64 2.53
CA ASN A 67 26.21 -9.62 1.50
C ASN A 67 27.20 -10.78 1.66
N LYS A 68 26.68 -12.00 1.86
CA LYS A 68 27.47 -13.23 2.07
C LYS A 68 28.31 -13.29 3.35
N ASN A 69 28.16 -12.35 4.28
CA ASN A 69 28.79 -12.42 5.60
C ASN A 69 27.77 -12.85 6.65
N SER A 70 28.15 -13.82 7.50
CA SER A 70 27.32 -14.23 8.63
C SER A 70 27.28 -13.14 9.69
N LEU A 71 26.06 -12.82 10.12
CA LEU A 71 25.81 -11.86 11.17
C LEU A 71 25.77 -12.58 12.53
N SER A 72 26.23 -11.90 13.58
CA SER A 72 26.38 -12.47 14.92
C SER A 72 25.66 -11.63 15.98
N GLY A 73 25.53 -12.17 17.19
CA GLY A 73 24.92 -11.48 18.34
C GLY A 73 23.38 -11.62 18.44
N PHE A 74 22.80 -12.43 17.55
CA PHE A 74 21.46 -12.98 17.77
C PHE A 74 21.55 -14.12 18.79
N GLY A 75 20.56 -14.21 19.68
CA GLY A 75 20.46 -15.32 20.62
C GLY A 75 20.01 -16.60 19.92
N SER A 76 19.24 -17.44 20.61
CA SER A 76 18.62 -18.61 19.99
C SER A 76 17.55 -18.22 18.95
N PHE A 77 17.51 -18.96 17.84
CA PHE A 77 16.46 -18.85 16.81
C PHE A 77 15.31 -19.85 16.98
N ALA A 78 15.33 -20.70 18.01
CA ALA A 78 14.43 -21.86 18.12
C ALA A 78 12.93 -21.52 18.05
N ASP A 79 12.53 -20.32 18.49
CA ASP A 79 11.16 -19.83 18.50
C ASP A 79 10.87 -18.77 17.42
N LYS A 80 11.86 -18.41 16.60
CA LYS A 80 11.76 -17.31 15.63
C LYS A 80 11.33 -17.84 14.27
N LYS A 81 10.21 -17.32 13.78
CA LYS A 81 9.62 -17.72 12.48
C LYS A 81 10.00 -16.81 11.31
N SER A 82 10.50 -15.60 11.60
CA SER A 82 10.83 -14.63 10.56
C SER A 82 11.90 -13.65 11.03
N VAL A 83 12.52 -12.97 10.07
CA VAL A 83 13.46 -11.87 10.27
C VAL A 83 12.92 -10.68 9.49
N SER A 84 12.63 -9.57 10.17
CA SER A 84 12.30 -8.31 9.49
C SER A 84 13.45 -7.33 9.54
N VAL A 85 13.75 -6.67 8.44
CA VAL A 85 14.85 -5.71 8.35
C VAL A 85 14.35 -4.38 7.83
N TYR A 86 14.76 -3.30 8.50
CA TYR A 86 14.37 -1.94 8.15
C TYR A 86 15.48 -1.25 7.37
N TYR A 87 15.15 -0.75 6.19
CA TYR A 87 16.00 0.02 5.30
C TYR A 87 15.46 1.44 5.12
N TRP A 88 16.34 2.39 4.82
CA TRP A 88 15.89 3.70 4.38
C TRP A 88 15.27 3.59 2.99
N SER A 89 14.14 4.24 2.75
CA SER A 89 13.44 4.18 1.45
C SER A 89 14.29 4.65 0.26
N LEU A 90 15.33 5.46 0.50
CA LEU A 90 16.27 5.92 -0.54
C LEU A 90 17.58 5.12 -0.60
N ASP A 91 17.72 4.06 0.21
CA ASP A 91 18.76 3.03 0.07
C ASP A 91 18.25 1.90 -0.84
N ASN A 92 18.19 2.21 -2.14
CA ASN A 92 17.59 1.31 -3.15
C ASN A 92 18.33 -0.01 -3.32
N THR A 93 19.60 -0.09 -2.91
CA THR A 93 20.41 -1.32 -2.92
C THR A 93 20.32 -2.09 -1.61
N CYS A 94 19.61 -1.54 -0.62
CA CYS A 94 19.41 -2.11 0.71
C CYS A 94 20.75 -2.51 1.35
N SER A 95 21.75 -1.67 1.14
CA SER A 95 23.14 -1.91 1.53
C SER A 95 23.39 -1.62 3.02
N LYS A 96 22.49 -0.88 3.67
CA LYS A 96 22.67 -0.37 5.02
C LYS A 96 21.44 -0.69 5.87
N PRO A 97 21.32 -1.94 6.37
CA PRO A 97 20.26 -2.28 7.30
C PRO A 97 20.36 -1.39 8.54
N LEU A 98 19.23 -0.82 8.95
CA LEU A 98 19.16 0.11 10.08
C LEU A 98 18.87 -0.64 11.38
N LEU A 99 17.99 -1.64 11.29
CA LEU A 99 17.47 -2.38 12.43
C LEU A 99 16.97 -3.76 11.96
N ILE A 100 17.16 -4.78 12.79
CA ILE A 100 16.61 -6.13 12.57
C ILE A 100 15.62 -6.47 13.69
N GLN A 101 14.48 -7.03 13.33
CA GLN A 101 13.45 -7.56 14.23
C GLN A 101 13.35 -9.07 14.05
N LEU A 102 13.38 -9.84 15.15
CA LEU A 102 13.22 -11.30 15.10
C LEU A 102 11.80 -11.70 15.52
N GLY A 103 11.11 -12.43 14.63
CA GLY A 103 9.73 -12.87 14.81
C GLY A 103 8.71 -11.73 14.77
N SER A 104 7.53 -11.97 15.35
CA SER A 104 6.43 -11.00 15.44
C SER A 104 6.45 -10.16 16.72
N GLY A 105 7.46 -10.32 17.56
CA GLY A 105 7.58 -9.62 18.85
C GLY A 105 8.42 -8.35 18.78
N ASN A 106 8.58 -7.70 19.94
CA ASN A 106 9.40 -6.49 20.10
C ASN A 106 10.88 -6.81 20.37
N THR A 107 11.42 -7.82 19.68
CA THR A 107 12.84 -8.19 19.81
C THR A 107 13.63 -7.55 18.68
N TYR A 108 14.21 -6.39 18.98
CA TYR A 108 14.93 -5.58 18.01
C TYR A 108 16.44 -5.62 18.25
N TYR A 109 17.20 -5.50 17.17
CA TYR A 109 18.65 -5.51 17.17
C TYR A 109 19.18 -4.34 16.35
N ILE A 110 20.26 -3.72 16.84
CA ILE A 110 21.02 -2.72 16.11
C ILE A 110 22.49 -3.14 16.05
N THR A 111 23.24 -2.59 15.12
CA THR A 111 24.71 -2.71 15.11
C THR A 111 25.36 -1.33 15.28
N GLU A 112 26.60 -1.29 15.78
CA GLU A 112 27.45 -0.09 15.80
C GLU A 112 28.42 -0.07 14.60
N GLY A 113 28.39 -1.12 13.76
CA GLY A 113 29.27 -1.35 12.63
C GLY A 113 29.63 -2.83 12.50
N GLY A 114 29.93 -3.28 11.28
CA GLY A 114 30.30 -4.67 10.98
C GLY A 114 29.16 -5.67 11.15
N ASP A 115 29.52 -6.92 11.47
CA ASP A 115 28.60 -8.07 11.47
C ASP A 115 27.99 -8.39 12.85
N GLY A 116 28.38 -7.66 13.90
CA GLY A 116 27.91 -7.87 15.27
C GLY A 116 26.65 -7.06 15.59
N TRP A 117 25.58 -7.72 16.03
CA TRP A 117 24.29 -7.12 16.37
C TRP A 117 24.00 -7.26 17.87
N LYS A 118 23.42 -6.23 18.46
CA LYS A 118 23.09 -6.17 19.89
C LYS A 118 21.58 -6.01 20.06
N ASN A 119 21.00 -6.85 20.91
CA ASN A 119 19.60 -6.73 21.30
C ASN A 119 19.35 -5.35 21.96
N GLN A 120 18.20 -4.76 21.67
CA GLN A 120 17.75 -3.50 22.23
C GLN A 120 16.34 -3.68 22.79
N SER A 121 16.25 -4.06 24.06
CA SER A 121 14.99 -4.29 24.76
C SER A 121 14.15 -3.02 24.96
N ASP A 122 14.77 -1.84 24.83
CA ASP A 122 14.10 -0.57 24.98
C ASP A 122 13.36 -0.12 23.71
N ILE A 123 13.48 -0.84 22.58
CA ILE A 123 12.78 -0.52 21.34
C ILE A 123 11.39 -1.16 21.35
N ASN A 124 10.37 -0.36 21.04
CA ASN A 124 8.99 -0.78 20.87
C ASN A 124 8.29 0.12 19.84
N ASP A 125 7.04 -0.18 19.49
CA ASP A 125 6.32 0.54 18.44
C ASP A 125 6.24 2.06 18.67
N THR A 126 6.14 2.49 19.93
CA THR A 126 6.03 3.93 20.26
C THR A 126 7.32 4.71 19.99
N ASN A 127 8.48 4.05 20.03
CA ASN A 127 9.78 4.70 19.84
C ASN A 127 10.58 4.18 18.63
N LEU A 128 10.06 3.18 17.91
CA LEU A 128 10.71 2.55 16.76
C LEU A 128 11.11 3.60 15.71
N ARG A 129 10.22 4.56 15.39
CA ARG A 129 10.55 5.65 14.44
C ARG A 129 11.74 6.48 14.92
N LYS A 130 11.79 6.85 16.21
CA LYS A 130 12.90 7.62 16.79
C LYS A 130 14.22 6.85 16.68
N LYS A 131 14.19 5.54 16.90
CA LYS A 131 15.36 4.65 16.81
C LYS A 131 15.83 4.46 15.37
N LEU A 132 14.91 4.26 14.42
CA LEU A 132 15.22 4.23 12.99
C LEU A 132 15.81 5.56 12.52
N ASN A 133 15.27 6.70 12.98
CA ASN A 133 15.83 8.02 12.64
C ASN A 133 17.27 8.18 13.14
N LYS A 134 17.57 7.71 14.36
CA LYS A 134 18.94 7.70 14.90
C LYS A 134 19.88 6.85 14.04
N GLN A 135 19.51 5.61 13.75
CA GLN A 135 20.31 4.70 12.93
C GLN A 135 20.52 5.23 11.51
N ASN A 136 19.48 5.82 10.91
CA ASN A 136 19.55 6.39 9.57
C ASN A 136 20.49 7.60 9.52
N CYS A 137 20.45 8.49 10.53
CA CYS A 137 21.42 9.59 10.58
C CYS A 137 22.86 9.07 10.74
N GLN A 138 23.08 8.04 11.56
CA GLN A 138 24.42 7.49 11.77
C GLN A 138 25.00 6.84 10.51
N ARG A 139 24.19 6.07 9.76
CA ARG A 139 24.64 5.24 8.63
C ARG A 139 24.52 5.90 7.26
N ASN A 140 23.48 6.71 7.08
CA ASN A 140 23.16 7.37 5.81
C ASN A 140 23.33 8.87 5.85
N GLN A 141 23.72 9.44 7.01
CA GLN A 141 23.77 10.90 7.20
C GLN A 141 22.43 11.57 6.86
N ALA A 142 21.33 10.82 7.02
CA ALA A 142 19.97 11.30 6.78
C ALA A 142 19.42 11.92 8.08
N HIS A 143 19.31 13.24 8.09
CA HIS A 143 18.98 14.03 9.27
C HIS A 143 17.48 14.26 9.40
N VAL A 144 17.01 14.42 10.65
CA VAL A 144 15.68 14.97 10.91
C VAL A 144 15.78 16.49 10.95
N ILE A 145 15.07 17.16 10.05
CA ILE A 145 15.10 18.63 9.93
C ILE A 145 14.05 19.23 10.87
N ASP A 146 14.47 20.23 11.63
CA ASP A 146 13.60 21.05 12.47
C ASP A 146 13.14 22.27 11.65
N LEU A 147 11.88 22.25 11.23
CA LEU A 147 11.28 23.32 10.40
C LEU A 147 10.93 24.56 11.21
N SER A 148 10.93 24.47 12.55
CA SER A 148 10.67 25.60 13.43
C SER A 148 11.92 26.44 13.69
N ASN A 149 13.10 25.95 13.30
CA ASN A 149 14.35 26.66 13.53
C ASN A 149 14.50 27.84 12.58
N LYS A 150 14.46 29.05 13.15
CA LYS A 150 14.56 30.33 12.45
C LYS A 150 15.84 31.10 12.80
N SER A 151 16.77 30.48 13.53
CA SER A 151 18.02 31.14 13.92
C SER A 151 19.06 31.02 12.81
N ASN A 152 19.64 32.15 12.40
CA ASN A 152 20.84 32.14 11.57
C ASN A 152 22.00 31.55 12.40
N GLY A 153 22.57 30.43 11.97
CA GLY A 153 23.57 29.71 12.74
C GLY A 153 23.49 28.20 12.58
N ASN A 154 23.83 27.47 13.64
CA ASN A 154 23.76 26.01 13.66
C ASN A 154 22.75 25.53 14.70
N TYR A 155 22.06 24.44 14.41
CA TYR A 155 21.30 23.69 15.40
C TYR A 155 21.69 22.22 15.41
N THR A 156 21.48 21.58 16.55
CA THR A 156 21.82 20.19 16.77
C THR A 156 20.74 19.26 16.21
N CYS A 157 21.10 18.39 15.26
CA CYS A 157 20.21 17.36 14.73
C CYS A 157 19.74 16.43 15.86
N LEU A 158 18.43 16.27 15.97
CA LEU A 158 17.81 15.67 17.15
C LEU A 158 17.94 14.15 17.19
N SER A 159 18.38 13.54 16.08
CA SER A 159 18.62 12.10 15.98
C SER A 159 20.06 11.70 16.27
N CYS A 160 21.05 12.55 16.00
CA CYS A 160 22.47 12.16 15.98
C CYS A 160 23.43 13.24 16.48
N GLN A 161 22.92 14.37 16.99
CA GLN A 161 23.69 15.46 17.59
C GLN A 161 24.67 16.20 16.65
N LYS A 162 24.65 15.91 15.34
CA LYS A 162 25.41 16.66 14.34
C LYS A 162 24.83 18.05 14.12
N GLN A 163 25.68 19.03 13.86
CA GLN A 163 25.25 20.41 13.57
C GLN A 163 24.68 20.51 12.16
N ILE A 164 23.52 21.15 12.04
CA ILE A 164 22.86 21.54 10.79
C ILE A 164 22.88 23.04 10.72
N GLN A 165 23.34 23.57 9.59
CA GLN A 165 23.47 25.00 9.40
C GLN A 165 22.21 25.58 8.80
N VAL A 166 21.76 26.70 9.35
CA VAL A 166 20.57 27.44 8.91
C VAL A 166 20.99 28.86 8.52
N TYR A 167 20.62 29.25 7.31
CA TYR A 167 20.81 30.61 6.80
C TYR A 167 19.48 31.31 6.70
N SER A 168 19.40 32.54 7.21
CA SER A 168 18.26 33.42 6.95
C SER A 168 18.56 34.34 5.78
N ASN A 169 17.63 34.42 4.82
CA ASN A 169 17.68 35.39 3.74
C ASN A 169 16.32 36.08 3.64
N SER A 170 16.32 37.34 3.22
CA SER A 170 15.10 38.13 3.02
C SER A 170 15.11 38.74 1.64
N TYR A 171 14.07 38.50 0.84
CA TYR A 171 13.90 39.06 -0.49
C TYR A 171 12.43 39.45 -0.69
N GLY A 172 12.17 40.68 -1.15
CA GLY A 172 10.81 41.15 -1.46
C GLY A 172 9.82 41.02 -0.29
N GLY A 173 10.27 41.26 0.95
CA GLY A 173 9.43 41.12 2.16
C GLY A 173 9.13 39.69 2.61
N THR A 174 9.69 38.68 1.94
CA THR A 174 9.61 37.27 2.35
C THR A 174 10.93 36.85 2.97
N THR A 175 10.89 36.26 4.17
CA THR A 175 12.06 35.66 4.82
C THR A 175 12.04 34.15 4.62
N TYR A 176 13.16 33.57 4.21
CA TYR A 176 13.30 32.12 4.15
C TYR A 176 14.54 31.64 4.92
N TYR A 177 14.43 30.41 5.42
CA TYR A 177 15.47 29.75 6.16
C TYR A 177 15.95 28.53 5.39
N THR A 178 17.25 28.47 5.10
CA THR A 178 17.87 27.37 4.36
C THR A 178 18.63 26.48 5.33
N SER A 179 18.11 25.27 5.55
CA SER A 179 18.84 24.20 6.23
C SER A 179 19.78 23.52 5.24
N ARG A 180 21.09 23.48 5.54
CA ARG A 180 22.12 22.82 4.73
C ARG A 180 23.15 22.09 5.58
N SER A 181 23.85 21.14 4.96
CA SER A 181 25.07 20.54 5.51
C SER A 181 26.29 21.07 4.73
N SER A 182 27.50 20.78 5.19
CA SER A 182 28.74 21.20 4.51
C SER A 182 28.93 20.59 3.12
N TYR A 183 28.16 19.57 2.77
CA TYR A 183 28.26 18.86 1.48
C TYR A 183 26.88 18.77 0.83
N ARG A 184 26.25 17.59 0.92
CA ARG A 184 24.87 17.37 0.51
C ARG A 184 24.05 16.98 1.72
N LEU A 185 22.83 17.49 1.78
CA LEU A 185 21.90 17.23 2.85
C LEU A 185 21.02 16.04 2.50
N SER A 186 21.13 14.96 3.27
CA SER A 186 20.14 13.89 3.27
C SER A 186 19.18 14.11 4.42
N VAL A 187 17.89 13.92 4.16
CA VAL A 187 16.80 14.15 5.11
C VAL A 187 15.93 12.91 5.16
N ASN A 188 15.69 12.36 6.34
CA ASN A 188 14.75 11.24 6.48
C ASN A 188 13.35 11.71 6.88
N SER A 189 13.24 12.73 7.72
CA SER A 189 11.96 13.23 8.20
C SER A 189 12.04 14.70 8.59
N PHE A 190 10.88 15.31 8.79
CA PHE A 190 10.72 16.70 9.19
C PHE A 190 9.87 16.78 10.47
N ARG A 191 10.18 17.74 11.33
CA ARG A 191 9.44 18.01 12.55
C ARG A 191 9.46 19.49 12.91
N ASP A 192 8.53 19.95 13.74
CA ASP A 192 8.66 21.22 14.44
C ASP A 192 9.35 21.01 15.81
N LYS A 193 9.51 22.09 16.59
CA LYS A 193 10.19 22.08 17.90
C LYS A 193 9.64 21.02 18.85
N ASP A 194 8.33 20.79 18.81
CA ASP A 194 7.64 19.87 19.70
C ASP A 194 7.92 18.42 19.30
N VAL A 195 8.30 17.58 20.26
CA VAL A 195 8.80 16.21 20.01
C VAL A 195 7.79 15.32 19.27
N ASN A 196 6.50 15.65 19.35
CA ASN A 196 5.41 14.90 18.74
C ASN A 196 4.84 15.55 17.46
N SER A 197 5.50 16.58 16.93
CA SER A 197 5.03 17.37 15.76
C SER A 197 5.63 16.90 14.43
N TRP A 198 5.54 15.59 14.14
CA TRP A 198 6.02 15.05 12.86
C TRP A 198 5.26 15.66 11.69
N GLN A 199 6.02 16.01 10.64
CA GLN A 199 5.49 16.74 9.51
C GLN A 199 5.22 15.75 8.38
N LEU A 200 3.94 15.43 8.19
CA LEU A 200 3.42 14.47 7.21
C LEU A 200 3.43 15.10 5.81
N GLY A 201 3.42 14.29 4.75
CA GLY A 201 3.38 14.81 3.38
C GLY A 201 4.72 15.16 2.75
N LEU A 202 5.77 15.31 3.55
CA LEU A 202 7.12 15.61 3.07
C LEU A 202 7.90 14.31 2.83
N PRO A 203 8.51 14.10 1.64
CA PRO A 203 9.28 12.90 1.36
C PRO A 203 10.70 12.97 1.96
N SER A 204 11.33 11.80 2.14
CA SER A 204 12.78 11.74 2.37
C SER A 204 13.55 12.36 1.20
N LEU A 205 14.72 12.93 1.48
CA LEU A 205 15.63 13.53 0.52
C LEU A 205 17.00 12.85 0.60
N ASN A 206 17.60 12.54 -0.55
CA ASN A 206 18.99 12.10 -0.62
C ASN A 206 19.77 13.13 -1.43
N GLY A 207 20.84 13.64 -0.83
CA GLY A 207 21.80 14.50 -1.52
C GLY A 207 21.25 15.87 -1.96
N ALA A 208 20.29 16.46 -1.25
CA ALA A 208 19.76 17.79 -1.55
C ALA A 208 20.80 18.90 -1.27
N SER A 209 20.75 20.02 -1.99
CA SER A 209 21.62 21.17 -1.72
C SER A 209 21.19 21.93 -0.45
N GLY A 210 19.89 21.90 -0.15
CA GLY A 210 19.31 22.46 1.05
C GLY A 210 17.78 22.35 1.05
N VAL A 211 17.19 22.64 2.21
CA VAL A 211 15.75 22.79 2.38
C VAL A 211 15.47 24.24 2.74
N ASN A 212 14.69 24.93 1.92
CA ASN A 212 14.27 26.30 2.15
C ASN A 212 12.86 26.32 2.73
N VAL A 213 12.67 27.02 3.85
CA VAL A 213 11.36 27.25 4.47
C VAL A 213 11.06 28.73 4.39
N TYR A 214 10.13 29.10 3.51
CA TYR A 214 9.68 30.47 3.29
C TYR A 214 8.56 30.80 4.26
N TRP A 215 8.71 31.90 4.99
CA TRP A 215 7.69 32.45 5.87
C TRP A 215 7.23 33.77 5.27
N ASN A 216 5.95 33.83 4.88
CA ASN A 216 5.31 35.10 4.57
C ASN A 216 5.26 35.95 5.86
N GLY A 217 5.37 37.28 5.77
CA GLY A 217 5.39 38.20 6.91
C GLY A 217 4.17 38.08 7.84
N SER A 218 3.05 37.51 7.38
CA SER A 218 1.88 37.17 8.20
C SER A 218 2.05 35.92 9.08
N GLY A 219 3.13 35.14 8.90
CA GLY A 219 3.58 34.07 9.79
C GLY A 219 2.75 32.78 9.84
N ARG A 220 1.55 32.76 9.25
CA ARG A 220 0.58 31.67 9.46
C ARG A 220 0.80 30.43 8.58
N ASN A 221 1.28 30.60 7.34
CA ASN A 221 1.39 29.51 6.37
C ASN A 221 2.78 29.48 5.72
N PRO A 222 3.77 28.77 6.28
CA PRO A 222 5.05 28.59 5.62
C PRO A 222 4.92 27.77 4.34
N LEU A 223 5.69 28.14 3.32
CA LEU A 223 5.92 27.36 2.09
C LEU A 223 7.29 26.69 2.21
N ILE A 224 7.37 25.38 1.99
CA ILE A 224 8.65 24.67 1.91
C ILE A 224 9.00 24.46 0.45
N VAL A 225 10.24 24.79 0.13
CA VAL A 225 10.82 24.53 -1.17
C VAL A 225 12.14 23.84 -0.91
N TYR A 226 12.35 22.68 -1.48
CA TYR A 226 13.68 22.10 -1.48
C TYR A 226 14.14 21.84 -2.91
N GLN A 227 15.45 21.92 -3.07
CA GLN A 227 16.12 21.72 -4.34
C GLN A 227 16.91 20.42 -4.24
N GLN A 228 16.42 19.37 -4.89
CA GLN A 228 17.28 18.26 -5.27
C GLN A 228 18.01 18.64 -6.55
N VAL A 229 19.20 18.07 -6.77
CA VAL A 229 20.01 18.34 -7.96
C VAL A 229 19.14 18.14 -9.21
N GLY A 230 18.90 19.22 -9.96
CA GLY A 230 18.10 19.22 -11.19
C GLY A 230 16.59 19.34 -11.04
N ASN A 231 16.01 19.15 -9.84
CA ASN A 231 14.55 19.18 -9.63
C ASN A 231 14.17 19.99 -8.38
N GLN A 232 13.50 21.12 -8.59
CA GLN A 232 12.89 21.90 -7.53
C GLN A 232 11.48 21.38 -7.25
N ARG A 233 11.15 21.17 -5.98
CA ARG A 233 9.83 20.72 -5.55
C ARG A 233 9.26 21.68 -4.52
N TYR A 234 7.96 21.90 -4.58
CA TYR A 234 7.26 22.86 -3.74
C TYR A 234 6.24 22.14 -2.88
N PHE A 235 6.20 22.51 -1.61
CA PHE A 235 5.31 21.93 -0.62
C PHE A 235 4.66 23.04 0.18
N ARG A 236 3.37 22.91 0.43
CA ARG A 236 2.62 23.84 1.27
C ARG A 236 1.98 23.11 2.43
N LYS A 237 1.76 23.82 3.54
CA LYS A 237 0.96 23.27 4.64
C LYS A 237 -0.47 23.00 4.19
N ASN A 238 -0.97 21.87 4.64
CA ASN A 238 -2.34 21.45 4.53
C ASN A 238 -3.07 21.94 5.80
N ALA A 239 -3.98 22.88 5.64
CA ALA A 239 -4.63 23.62 6.73
C ALA A 239 -3.74 24.49 7.65
N GLY A 240 -4.35 25.57 8.15
CA GLY A 240 -3.66 26.70 8.81
C GLY A 240 -2.97 26.38 10.13
N ASN A 241 -3.17 25.17 10.69
CA ASN A 241 -2.53 24.71 11.92
C ASN A 241 -1.96 23.27 11.82
N GLY A 242 -1.93 22.69 10.61
CA GLY A 242 -1.56 21.29 10.42
C GLY A 242 -0.05 21.02 10.51
N THR A 243 0.29 19.80 10.91
CA THR A 243 1.61 19.19 10.74
C THR A 243 1.69 18.40 9.43
N SER A 244 0.96 18.80 8.40
CA SER A 244 0.87 18.05 7.15
C SER A 244 1.09 18.95 5.94
N TRP A 245 1.66 18.38 4.89
CA TRP A 245 2.13 19.08 3.72
C TRP A 245 1.63 18.40 2.46
N ILE A 246 1.52 19.17 1.38
CA ILE A 246 1.17 18.62 0.07
C ILE A 246 2.11 19.18 -0.98
N GLU A 247 2.53 18.32 -1.91
CA GLU A 247 3.33 18.72 -3.06
C GLU A 247 2.46 19.47 -4.08
N VAL A 248 2.98 20.57 -4.61
CA VAL A 248 2.32 21.41 -5.62
C VAL A 248 3.27 21.73 -6.78
N SER A 249 2.72 21.95 -7.97
CA SER A 249 3.51 22.21 -9.18
C SER A 249 4.19 23.58 -9.24
N ASN A 250 3.67 24.60 -8.55
CA ASN A 250 4.24 25.95 -8.58
C ASN A 250 4.08 26.66 -7.22
N ALA A 251 4.97 27.63 -6.95
CA ALA A 251 4.94 28.43 -5.73
C ALA A 251 3.86 29.54 -5.72
N GLY A 252 3.37 29.95 -6.89
CA GLY A 252 2.47 31.10 -7.06
C GLY A 252 1.00 30.81 -6.76
N SER A 253 0.62 29.54 -6.84
CA SER A 253 -0.63 29.04 -6.28
C SER A 253 -0.49 28.97 -4.77
N LEU A 254 -0.98 29.98 -4.07
CA LEU A 254 -1.08 29.97 -2.62
C LEU A 254 -2.53 29.64 -2.25
N PRO A 255 -2.90 28.36 -2.03
CA PRO A 255 -4.21 28.06 -1.51
C PRO A 255 -4.22 28.43 -0.03
N ASN A 256 -5.32 29.04 0.35
CA ASN A 256 -5.87 29.37 1.67
C ASN A 256 -5.74 28.34 2.83
N GLY A 257 -4.86 27.34 2.75
CA GLY A 257 -4.79 26.27 3.74
C GLY A 257 -6.05 25.41 3.73
N GLN A 258 -6.64 25.12 2.58
CA GLN A 258 -7.70 24.12 2.52
C GLN A 258 -7.13 22.72 2.28
N THR A 259 -7.80 21.75 2.88
CA THR A 259 -7.63 20.33 2.57
C THR A 259 -7.93 20.12 1.08
N PRO A 260 -6.99 19.55 0.31
CA PRO A 260 -7.19 19.35 -1.12
C PRO A 260 -8.38 18.42 -1.36
N THR A 261 -9.17 18.74 -2.39
CA THR A 261 -10.25 17.87 -2.86
C THR A 261 -9.89 17.33 -4.24
N ILE A 262 -9.82 16.01 -4.35
CA ILE A 262 -9.56 15.30 -5.61
C ILE A 262 -10.89 14.74 -6.13
N THR A 263 -11.35 15.21 -7.29
CA THR A 263 -12.67 14.83 -7.79
C THR A 263 -12.81 13.32 -7.99
N THR A 264 -11.82 12.67 -8.59
CA THR A 264 -11.85 11.21 -8.79
C THR A 264 -10.45 10.64 -8.74
N LEU A 265 -10.19 9.74 -7.79
CA LEU A 265 -8.91 9.06 -7.63
C LEU A 265 -8.86 7.84 -8.57
N ASP A 266 -7.81 7.75 -9.41
CA ASP A 266 -7.63 6.68 -10.39
C ASP A 266 -6.69 5.58 -9.88
N PHE A 267 -7.21 4.35 -9.86
CA PHE A 267 -6.53 3.14 -9.40
C PHE A 267 -5.76 2.41 -10.49
N SER A 268 -5.79 2.87 -11.75
CA SER A 268 -5.06 2.21 -12.83
C SER A 268 -3.57 2.52 -12.88
N SER A 269 -3.15 3.57 -12.16
CA SER A 269 -1.78 4.07 -12.18
C SER A 269 -1.03 3.73 -10.89
N SER A 270 0.25 3.37 -11.02
CA SER A 270 1.13 2.99 -9.91
C SER A 270 2.15 4.06 -9.52
N SER A 271 2.23 5.17 -10.27
CA SER A 271 3.15 6.28 -10.00
C SER A 271 2.80 7.52 -10.84
N GLY A 272 3.42 8.66 -10.51
CA GLY A 272 3.36 9.88 -11.35
C GLY A 272 1.99 10.55 -11.44
N ILE A 273 1.07 10.22 -10.53
CA ILE A 273 -0.31 10.68 -10.60
C ILE A 273 -0.40 12.11 -10.09
N THR A 274 -0.97 12.99 -10.90
CA THR A 274 -1.26 14.37 -10.54
C THR A 274 -2.73 14.69 -10.77
N TYR A 275 -3.30 15.50 -9.90
CA TYR A 275 -4.70 15.94 -9.95
C TYR A 275 -4.79 17.45 -9.96
N ASP A 276 -5.85 17.99 -10.56
CA ASP A 276 -6.13 19.42 -10.49
C ASP A 276 -6.56 19.79 -9.06
N GLY A 277 -5.80 20.68 -8.42
CA GLY A 277 -6.08 21.29 -7.12
C GLY A 277 -6.57 22.74 -7.26
N GLY A 278 -7.10 23.12 -8.42
CA GLY A 278 -7.51 24.46 -8.79
C GLY A 278 -6.36 25.24 -9.43
N SER A 279 -5.58 25.95 -8.60
CA SER A 279 -4.45 26.77 -9.09
C SER A 279 -3.12 26.02 -9.23
N SER A 280 -3.04 24.81 -8.69
CA SER A 280 -1.87 23.92 -8.79
C SER A 280 -2.30 22.48 -9.02
N SER A 281 -1.41 21.67 -9.59
CA SER A 281 -1.58 20.23 -9.54
C SER A 281 -1.10 19.67 -8.21
N ILE A 282 -1.80 18.65 -7.71
CA ILE A 282 -1.51 17.91 -6.48
C ILE A 282 -0.94 16.56 -6.89
N SER A 283 0.26 16.23 -6.40
CA SER A 283 0.89 14.93 -6.64
C SER A 283 0.47 13.92 -5.57
N ILE A 284 -0.08 12.78 -5.99
CA ILE A 284 -0.40 11.66 -5.09
C ILE A 284 0.77 10.67 -5.08
N THR A 285 1.20 10.28 -3.89
CA THR A 285 2.16 9.19 -3.71
C THR A 285 1.42 7.87 -3.75
N VAL A 286 1.96 6.91 -4.51
CA VAL A 286 1.48 5.53 -4.52
C VAL A 286 2.56 4.65 -3.90
N LEU A 287 2.24 4.03 -2.77
CA LEU A 287 3.11 3.08 -2.09
C LEU A 287 2.65 1.66 -2.46
N ARG A 288 3.53 0.90 -3.10
CA ARG A 288 3.30 -0.50 -3.46
C ARG A 288 3.84 -1.40 -2.35
N SER A 289 3.06 -2.39 -1.95
CA SER A 289 3.45 -3.42 -0.97
C SER A 289 3.14 -4.81 -1.48
N HIS A 290 4.02 -5.76 -1.18
CA HIS A 290 3.80 -7.18 -1.43
C HIS A 290 3.35 -7.87 -0.14
N ILE A 291 2.14 -8.43 -0.16
CA ILE A 291 1.47 -8.97 1.04
C ILE A 291 1.79 -10.46 1.22
N GLY A 292 2.15 -11.16 0.16
CA GLY A 292 2.27 -12.63 0.13
C GLY A 292 1.16 -13.27 -0.70
N GLU A 293 1.33 -14.54 -1.06
CA GLU A 293 0.38 -15.36 -1.83
C GLU A 293 -0.10 -14.71 -3.16
N GLY A 294 0.77 -13.90 -3.77
CA GLY A 294 0.47 -13.19 -5.01
C GLY A 294 -0.39 -11.94 -4.86
N TYR A 295 -0.63 -11.49 -3.62
CA TYR A 295 -1.38 -10.27 -3.33
C TYR A 295 -0.48 -9.03 -3.26
N TYR A 296 -0.98 -7.94 -3.82
CA TYR A 296 -0.32 -6.64 -3.82
C TYR A 296 -1.27 -5.56 -3.28
N GLY A 297 -0.73 -4.65 -2.48
CA GLY A 297 -1.42 -3.43 -2.06
C GLY A 297 -0.85 -2.21 -2.78
N TYR A 298 -1.72 -1.34 -3.29
CA TYR A 298 -1.36 -0.02 -3.82
C TYR A 298 -2.06 1.02 -2.97
N GLN A 299 -1.29 1.73 -2.16
CA GLN A 299 -1.80 2.76 -1.27
C GLN A 299 -1.56 4.14 -1.85
N TYR A 300 -2.65 4.84 -2.14
CA TYR A 300 -2.72 6.20 -2.63
C TYR A 300 -2.83 7.16 -1.44
N SER A 301 -1.86 8.05 -1.27
CA SER A 301 -1.85 9.00 -0.16
C SER A 301 -1.10 10.28 -0.50
N LEU A 302 -1.31 11.32 0.31
CA LEU A 302 -0.42 12.47 0.40
C LEU A 302 0.60 12.26 1.53
N ARG A 303 1.19 11.06 1.62
CA ARG A 303 2.14 10.64 2.68
C ARG A 303 1.65 11.00 4.09
N GLY A 304 0.37 10.71 4.34
CA GLY A 304 -0.29 10.93 5.63
C GLY A 304 -0.98 12.28 5.78
N ALA A 305 -0.74 13.23 4.87
CA ALA A 305 -1.51 14.46 4.85
C ALA A 305 -2.97 14.17 4.44
N PRO A 306 -3.95 14.80 5.11
CA PRO A 306 -5.36 14.57 4.82
C PRO A 306 -5.77 15.09 3.43
N PHE A 307 -6.71 14.44 2.77
CA PHE A 307 -7.33 14.90 1.52
C PHE A 307 -8.77 14.42 1.41
N MET A 308 -9.59 15.15 0.65
CA MET A 308 -10.93 14.72 0.28
C MET A 308 -10.86 14.06 -1.10
N ILE A 309 -11.69 13.05 -1.32
CA ILE A 309 -12.01 12.57 -2.67
C ILE A 309 -13.52 12.68 -2.92
N SER A 310 -13.99 12.74 -4.17
CA SER A 310 -15.44 12.67 -4.47
C SER A 310 -15.84 11.33 -5.08
N GLY A 311 -14.87 10.55 -5.52
CA GLY A 311 -15.08 9.20 -6.04
C GLY A 311 -13.76 8.50 -6.35
N VAL A 312 -13.89 7.24 -6.73
CA VAL A 312 -12.78 6.41 -7.19
C VAL A 312 -13.12 5.90 -8.59
N LYS A 313 -12.11 5.74 -9.44
CA LYS A 313 -12.25 5.09 -10.74
C LYS A 313 -11.07 4.17 -10.99
N HIS A 314 -11.21 3.32 -11.99
CA HIS A 314 -10.10 2.59 -12.57
C HIS A 314 -10.11 2.82 -14.07
N ASN A 315 -9.06 3.46 -14.60
CA ASN A 315 -9.04 3.99 -15.97
C ASN A 315 -10.22 4.96 -16.20
N SER A 316 -11.11 4.62 -17.13
CA SER A 316 -12.32 5.38 -17.43
C SER A 316 -13.55 4.93 -16.65
N THR A 317 -13.47 3.81 -15.92
CA THR A 317 -14.63 3.18 -15.26
C THR A 317 -14.78 3.67 -13.81
N PRO A 318 -15.86 4.39 -13.46
CA PRO A 318 -16.14 4.76 -12.08
C PRO A 318 -16.34 3.53 -11.20
N LEU A 319 -15.83 3.56 -9.96
CA LEU A 319 -16.09 2.54 -8.94
C LEU A 319 -17.17 3.08 -8.00
N THR A 320 -18.43 2.83 -8.36
CA THR A 320 -19.63 3.26 -7.64
C THR A 320 -19.86 2.48 -6.34
N GLY A 321 -20.64 3.04 -5.42
CA GLY A 321 -20.92 2.44 -4.11
C GLY A 321 -19.83 2.67 -3.05
N ILE A 322 -18.75 3.36 -3.41
CA ILE A 322 -17.72 3.83 -2.50
C ILE A 322 -18.00 5.29 -2.19
N SER A 323 -18.35 5.58 -0.94
CA SER A 323 -18.59 6.95 -0.48
C SER A 323 -18.01 7.15 0.91
N PHE A 324 -17.54 8.36 1.17
CA PHE A 324 -16.95 8.76 2.44
C PHE A 324 -17.15 10.28 2.57
N GLN A 325 -17.38 10.73 3.80
CA GLN A 325 -17.63 12.14 4.11
C GLN A 325 -16.43 12.80 4.81
N ASP A 326 -15.57 11.98 5.40
CA ASP A 326 -14.42 12.44 6.16
C ASP A 326 -13.22 12.69 5.24
N ALA A 327 -12.31 13.56 5.70
CA ALA A 327 -10.98 13.66 5.12
C ALA A 327 -10.25 12.34 5.31
N LEU A 328 -9.47 11.93 4.31
CA LEU A 328 -8.78 10.65 4.26
C LEU A 328 -7.28 10.83 4.41
N THR A 329 -6.59 9.87 5.02
CA THR A 329 -5.12 9.82 5.04
C THR A 329 -4.57 8.93 3.93
N SER A 330 -5.32 7.91 3.53
CA SER A 330 -5.00 7.04 2.41
C SER A 330 -6.22 6.29 1.87
N VAL A 331 -6.08 5.81 0.65
CA VAL A 331 -6.97 4.83 0.02
C VAL A 331 -6.10 3.73 -0.57
N SER A 332 -6.41 2.47 -0.32
CA SER A 332 -5.63 1.33 -0.79
C SER A 332 -6.48 0.41 -1.68
N GLY A 333 -5.94 0.00 -2.82
CA GLY A 333 -6.48 -1.12 -3.60
C GLY A 333 -5.65 -2.38 -3.38
N TYR A 334 -6.30 -3.51 -3.13
CA TYR A 334 -5.67 -4.82 -2.98
C TYR A 334 -5.99 -5.71 -4.18
N TYR A 335 -4.94 -6.24 -4.81
CA TYR A 335 -5.02 -6.93 -6.08
C TYR A 335 -4.50 -8.36 -5.97
N TYR A 336 -5.10 -9.27 -6.74
CA TYR A 336 -4.56 -10.62 -6.98
C TYR A 336 -4.04 -10.75 -8.41
N GLY A 337 -2.80 -11.21 -8.57
CA GLY A 337 -2.23 -11.50 -9.88
C GLY A 337 -1.76 -10.25 -10.63
N GLY A 338 -0.44 -10.12 -10.75
CA GLY A 338 0.21 -9.08 -11.56
C GLY A 338 0.94 -8.01 -10.75
N ASN A 339 2.02 -7.51 -11.34
CA ASN A 339 2.89 -6.48 -10.74
C ASN A 339 2.40 -5.05 -10.94
N ASN A 340 1.33 -4.88 -11.70
CA ASN A 340 0.79 -3.60 -12.10
C ASN A 340 -0.70 -3.54 -11.80
N PRO A 341 -1.21 -2.42 -11.26
CA PRO A 341 -2.62 -2.24 -10.95
C PRO A 341 -3.46 -1.98 -12.21
N THR A 342 -2.97 -2.34 -13.40
CA THR A 342 -3.60 -2.02 -14.69
C THR A 342 -4.84 -2.84 -14.98
N ASP A 343 -5.03 -3.98 -14.30
CA ASP A 343 -6.20 -4.82 -14.45
C ASP A 343 -7.22 -4.53 -13.34
N GLN A 344 -8.31 -3.85 -13.71
CA GLN A 344 -9.43 -3.57 -12.82
C GLN A 344 -10.01 -4.86 -12.23
N SER A 345 -10.06 -5.94 -13.02
CA SER A 345 -10.69 -7.19 -12.62
C SER A 345 -9.98 -7.80 -11.40
N ASN A 346 -8.71 -7.48 -11.19
CA ASN A 346 -7.89 -8.03 -10.13
C ASN A 346 -8.04 -7.34 -8.78
N ILE A 347 -8.73 -6.20 -8.70
CA ILE A 347 -9.02 -5.55 -7.42
C ILE A 347 -10.02 -6.42 -6.64
N LEU A 348 -9.62 -6.89 -5.46
CA LEU A 348 -10.44 -7.69 -4.56
C LEU A 348 -11.06 -6.85 -3.44
N LEU A 349 -10.27 -5.93 -2.88
CA LEU A 349 -10.63 -5.15 -1.70
C LEU A 349 -10.14 -3.72 -1.85
N ILE A 350 -10.93 -2.76 -1.39
CA ILE A 350 -10.54 -1.36 -1.28
C ILE A 350 -10.62 -0.97 0.19
N GLU A 351 -9.52 -0.45 0.74
CA GLU A 351 -9.47 0.12 2.09
C GLU A 351 -9.48 1.65 1.98
N VAL A 352 -10.29 2.28 2.82
CA VAL A 352 -10.34 3.73 3.00
C VAL A 352 -9.96 4.03 4.45
N VAL A 353 -9.00 4.94 4.65
CA VAL A 353 -8.52 5.33 5.99
C VAL A 353 -8.88 6.78 6.25
N ALA A 354 -9.79 7.01 7.20
CA ALA A 354 -10.19 8.35 7.61
C ALA A 354 -9.13 9.04 8.48
N SER A 355 -9.01 10.36 8.32
CA SER A 355 -8.16 11.22 9.13
C SER A 355 -8.75 11.43 10.53
N GLY A 356 -7.89 11.53 11.55
CA GLY A 356 -8.26 11.88 12.93
C GLY A 356 -8.71 10.70 13.81
N ASN A 357 -9.58 9.82 13.31
CA ASN A 357 -10.20 8.76 14.13
C ASN A 357 -9.66 7.35 13.86
N SER A 358 -8.67 7.21 12.97
CA SER A 358 -8.14 5.91 12.53
C SER A 358 -9.25 4.92 12.15
N LYS A 359 -10.33 5.42 11.55
CA LYS A 359 -11.45 4.60 11.08
C LYS A 359 -11.07 3.98 9.74
N TYR A 360 -11.25 2.68 9.62
CA TYR A 360 -11.03 1.89 8.42
C TYR A 360 -12.38 1.45 7.86
N SER A 361 -12.65 1.80 6.61
CA SER A 361 -13.77 1.27 5.83
C SER A 361 -13.24 0.40 4.71
N TYR A 362 -13.94 -0.69 4.42
CA TYR A 362 -13.53 -1.66 3.43
C TYR A 362 -14.65 -1.85 2.42
N PHE A 363 -14.30 -2.01 1.15
CA PHE A 363 -15.26 -2.20 0.08
C PHE A 363 -14.84 -3.38 -0.79
N TYR A 364 -15.81 -4.18 -1.20
CA TYR A 364 -15.60 -5.35 -2.04
C TYR A 364 -16.69 -5.44 -3.11
N ARG A 365 -16.46 -6.26 -4.13
CA ARG A 365 -17.45 -6.55 -5.17
C ARG A 365 -18.42 -7.63 -4.70
N ARG A 366 -19.72 -7.33 -4.71
CA ARG A 366 -20.78 -8.32 -4.48
C ARG A 366 -21.20 -9.04 -5.75
N THR A 367 -21.05 -8.38 -6.88
CA THR A 367 -21.48 -8.84 -8.20
C THR A 367 -20.28 -8.84 -9.15
N LYS A 368 -20.37 -9.60 -10.25
CA LYS A 368 -19.32 -9.60 -11.29
C LYS A 368 -19.17 -8.22 -11.95
N ASP A 369 -20.24 -7.41 -12.00
CA ASP A 369 -20.21 -6.04 -12.49
C ASP A 369 -19.19 -5.19 -11.70
N ALA A 370 -18.03 -4.94 -12.32
CA ALA A 370 -16.80 -4.51 -11.67
C ALA A 370 -16.84 -3.07 -11.11
N ASP A 371 -17.89 -2.32 -11.40
CA ASP A 371 -18.10 -0.94 -11.03
C ASP A 371 -18.97 -0.76 -9.77
N LYS A 372 -19.71 -1.78 -9.32
CA LYS A 372 -20.54 -1.69 -8.09
C LYS A 372 -19.85 -2.32 -6.89
N TRP A 373 -19.53 -1.48 -5.92
CA TRP A 373 -18.88 -1.88 -4.67
C TRP A 373 -19.85 -1.78 -3.51
N ALA A 374 -19.67 -2.66 -2.53
CA ALA A 374 -20.43 -2.65 -1.29
C ALA A 374 -19.46 -2.54 -0.10
N GLU A 375 -19.89 -1.83 0.95
CA GLU A 375 -19.14 -1.78 2.19
C GLU A 375 -19.09 -3.17 2.86
N TYR A 376 -17.90 -3.54 3.30
CA TYR A 376 -17.62 -4.73 4.09
C TYR A 376 -17.52 -4.34 5.56
N SER A 377 -18.52 -4.73 6.35
CA SER A 377 -18.56 -4.45 7.78
C SER A 377 -17.63 -5.40 8.54
N ILE A 378 -16.62 -4.84 9.21
CA ILE A 378 -15.74 -5.58 10.12
C ILE A 378 -16.28 -5.47 11.54
N SER A 379 -16.16 -6.56 12.31
CA SER A 379 -16.42 -6.53 13.76
C SER A 379 -15.55 -5.47 14.44
N GLY A 380 -16.15 -4.70 15.36
CA GLY A 380 -15.46 -3.59 16.04
C GLY A 380 -15.57 -2.23 15.34
N GLY A 381 -16.50 -2.06 14.40
CA GLY A 381 -16.86 -0.73 13.88
C GLY A 381 -15.77 -0.03 13.07
N GLY A 382 -14.80 -0.79 12.54
CA GLY A 382 -13.72 -0.25 11.72
C GLY A 382 -12.59 0.41 12.51
N THR A 383 -12.40 0.11 13.80
CA THR A 383 -11.25 0.64 14.58
C THR A 383 -10.00 -0.22 14.47
N THR A 384 -10.13 -1.47 14.03
CA THR A 384 -9.00 -2.39 13.83
C THR A 384 -8.74 -2.56 12.35
N ARG A 385 -7.50 -2.27 11.94
CA ARG A 385 -7.07 -2.46 10.56
C ARG A 385 -6.88 -3.94 10.23
N LEU A 386 -7.29 -4.36 9.04
CA LEU A 386 -6.90 -5.65 8.48
C LEU A 386 -5.42 -5.61 8.11
N GLN A 387 -4.63 -6.49 8.71
CA GLN A 387 -3.20 -6.58 8.47
C GLN A 387 -2.69 -8.02 8.67
N GLY A 388 -1.54 -8.32 8.06
CA GLY A 388 -0.90 -9.64 8.11
C GLY A 388 -1.88 -10.75 7.73
N LYS A 389 -1.91 -11.82 8.54
CA LYS A 389 -2.75 -13.01 8.30
C LYS A 389 -4.25 -12.68 8.14
N GLY A 390 -4.77 -11.71 8.89
CA GLY A 390 -6.18 -11.33 8.83
C GLY A 390 -6.55 -10.69 7.49
N LEU A 391 -5.64 -9.89 6.92
CA LEU A 391 -5.80 -9.34 5.58
C LEU A 391 -5.71 -10.44 4.53
N THR A 392 -4.68 -11.29 4.57
CA THR A 392 -4.48 -12.38 3.60
C THR A 392 -5.68 -13.32 3.55
N GLN A 393 -6.16 -13.79 4.71
CA GLN A 393 -7.35 -14.65 4.78
C GLN A 393 -8.56 -13.98 4.12
N LYS A 394 -8.74 -12.67 4.33
CA LYS A 394 -9.85 -11.95 3.71
C LYS A 394 -9.70 -11.85 2.19
N LEU A 395 -8.48 -11.64 1.70
CA LEU A 395 -8.21 -11.61 0.27
C LEU A 395 -8.45 -12.98 -0.37
N ASP A 396 -8.10 -14.08 0.31
CA ASP A 396 -8.41 -15.44 -0.13
C ASP A 396 -9.93 -15.67 -0.26
N GLU A 397 -10.71 -15.28 0.75
CA GLU A 397 -12.17 -15.35 0.70
C GLU A 397 -12.76 -14.58 -0.49
N LEU A 398 -12.25 -13.36 -0.73
CA LEU A 398 -12.73 -12.51 -1.82
C LEU A 398 -12.30 -13.02 -3.20
N LYS A 399 -11.13 -13.65 -3.29
CA LYS A 399 -10.67 -14.34 -4.49
C LYS A 399 -11.58 -15.52 -4.84
N GLU A 400 -11.91 -16.38 -3.87
CA GLU A 400 -12.84 -17.49 -4.07
C GLU A 400 -14.26 -17.02 -4.42
N LEU A 401 -14.71 -15.93 -3.80
CA LEU A 401 -15.97 -15.29 -4.16
C LEU A 401 -15.97 -14.83 -5.63
N LYS A 402 -14.90 -14.16 -6.09
CA LYS A 402 -14.74 -13.74 -7.49
C LYS A 402 -14.84 -14.94 -8.44
N VAL A 403 -14.10 -16.03 -8.17
CA VAL A 403 -14.15 -17.26 -8.98
C VAL A 403 -15.57 -17.84 -9.02
N THR A 404 -16.29 -17.79 -7.91
CA THR A 404 -17.68 -18.28 -7.83
C THR A 404 -18.63 -17.41 -8.66
N LEU A 405 -18.50 -16.08 -8.59
CA LEU A 405 -19.29 -15.14 -9.40
C LEU A 405 -19.04 -15.34 -10.89
N GLU A 406 -17.79 -15.55 -11.31
CA GLU A 406 -17.46 -15.85 -12.71
C GLU A 406 -18.10 -17.15 -13.23
N LYS A 407 -18.19 -18.18 -12.39
CA LYS A 407 -18.88 -19.44 -12.73
C LYS A 407 -20.40 -19.22 -12.85
N LEU A 408 -20.99 -18.44 -11.96
CA LEU A 408 -22.43 -18.15 -11.99
C LEU A 408 -22.84 -17.39 -13.25
N ASP A 409 -22.00 -16.45 -13.70
CA ASP A 409 -22.27 -15.72 -14.94
C ASP A 409 -22.19 -16.62 -16.17
N LYS A 410 -21.22 -17.54 -16.23
CA LYS A 410 -21.16 -18.54 -17.31
C LYS A 410 -22.39 -19.45 -17.32
N LEU A 411 -22.93 -19.81 -16.15
CA LEU A 411 -24.18 -20.57 -16.07
C LEU A 411 -25.36 -19.75 -16.60
N THR A 412 -25.42 -18.45 -16.29
CA THR A 412 -26.47 -17.55 -16.78
C THR A 412 -26.42 -17.40 -18.30
N GLU A 413 -25.21 -17.32 -18.88
CA GLU A 413 -24.99 -17.30 -20.33
C GLU A 413 -25.46 -18.60 -21.00
N LEU A 414 -25.09 -19.76 -20.45
CA LEU A 414 -25.54 -21.07 -20.93
C LEU A 414 -27.07 -21.24 -20.83
N GLU A 415 -27.69 -20.71 -19.78
CA GLU A 415 -29.15 -20.69 -19.63
C GLU A 415 -29.83 -19.86 -20.72
N ALA A 416 -29.23 -18.72 -21.09
CA ALA A 416 -29.72 -17.87 -22.18
C ALA A 416 -29.58 -18.58 -23.54
N GLU A 417 -28.43 -19.22 -23.82
CA GLU A 417 -28.22 -20.01 -25.04
C GLU A 417 -29.20 -21.18 -25.16
N LEU A 418 -29.41 -21.93 -24.08
CA LEU A 418 -30.37 -23.03 -24.05
C LEU A 418 -31.80 -22.54 -24.32
N SER A 419 -32.15 -21.36 -23.83
CA SER A 419 -33.46 -20.75 -24.07
C SER A 419 -33.65 -20.38 -25.53
N GLN A 420 -32.64 -19.80 -26.19
CA GLN A 420 -32.67 -19.51 -27.62
C GLN A 420 -32.76 -20.76 -28.49
N LEU A 421 -32.08 -21.85 -28.11
CA LEU A 421 -32.17 -23.13 -28.83
C LEU A 421 -33.58 -23.73 -28.75
N LYS A 422 -34.25 -23.64 -27.59
CA LYS A 422 -35.63 -24.10 -27.43
C LYS A 422 -36.60 -23.29 -28.29
N GLU A 423 -36.41 -21.98 -28.39
CA GLU A 423 -37.22 -21.11 -29.25
C GLU A 423 -37.06 -21.48 -30.73
N LYS A 424 -35.82 -21.63 -31.21
CA LYS A 424 -35.53 -22.09 -32.58
C LYS A 424 -36.10 -23.46 -32.90
N LEU A 425 -36.10 -24.38 -31.94
CA LEU A 425 -36.70 -25.70 -32.10
C LEU A 425 -38.23 -25.61 -32.25
N ASN A 426 -38.88 -24.74 -31.50
CA ASN A 426 -40.33 -24.54 -31.62
C ASN A 426 -40.72 -23.88 -32.95
N GLU A 427 -39.90 -22.98 -33.47
CA GLU A 427 -40.12 -22.36 -34.79
C GLU A 427 -39.98 -23.35 -35.95
N SER A 428 -39.05 -24.31 -35.85
CA SER A 428 -38.85 -25.32 -36.91
C SER A 428 -39.98 -26.36 -37.00
N HIS A 429 -40.85 -26.46 -35.98
CA HIS A 429 -42.00 -27.35 -35.96
C HIS A 429 -43.30 -26.74 -36.53
N ASN A 430 -43.31 -25.49 -36.98
CA ASN A 430 -44.50 -24.83 -37.56
C ASN A 430 -44.66 -24.97 -39.09
N THR A 431 -43.85 -25.79 -39.77
CA THR A 431 -43.93 -26.01 -41.24
C THR A 431 -44.71 -27.26 -41.67
N GLY A 432 -45.53 -27.84 -40.79
CA GLY A 432 -46.23 -29.09 -41.07
C GLY A 432 -47.71 -29.08 -40.72
N THR A 433 -48.53 -28.23 -41.35
CA THR A 433 -49.90 -28.62 -41.65
C THR A 433 -49.83 -29.76 -42.66
N VAL A 434 -49.59 -30.98 -42.18
CA VAL A 434 -49.91 -32.20 -42.92
C VAL A 434 -51.42 -32.24 -42.99
N ALA A 435 -51.94 -31.78 -44.14
CA ALA A 435 -53.32 -31.97 -44.51
C ALA A 435 -53.67 -33.46 -44.34
N GLY A 436 -54.74 -33.70 -43.59
CA GLY A 436 -55.14 -35.03 -43.16
C GLY A 436 -55.41 -35.97 -44.32
N SER A 437 -54.85 -37.17 -44.22
CA SER A 437 -55.48 -38.38 -44.73
C SER A 437 -55.65 -39.35 -43.56
N SER A 438 -56.91 -39.59 -43.25
CA SER A 438 -57.46 -40.47 -42.23
C SER A 438 -57.14 -41.94 -42.49
N VAL A 439 -56.43 -42.61 -41.57
CA VAL A 439 -56.50 -44.05 -41.25
C VAL A 439 -55.89 -44.15 -39.86
N GLY A 440 -56.57 -44.52 -38.78
CA GLY A 440 -57.22 -45.79 -38.52
C GLY A 440 -56.79 -46.20 -37.10
N THR A 441 -57.77 -46.49 -36.25
CA THR A 441 -57.64 -46.90 -34.86
C THR A 441 -56.76 -48.15 -34.69
N GLY A 442 -55.79 -48.13 -33.77
CA GLY A 442 -55.00 -49.31 -33.42
C GLY A 442 -54.09 -49.13 -32.20
N LEU A 443 -54.57 -49.61 -31.04
CA LEU A 443 -53.87 -50.20 -29.89
C LEU A 443 -52.34 -50.03 -29.74
N GLY A 444 -51.95 -49.55 -28.55
CA GLY A 444 -50.84 -50.10 -27.77
C GLY A 444 -49.49 -49.37 -27.88
N GLY A 445 -49.00 -48.83 -26.76
CA GLY A 445 -47.60 -48.40 -26.68
C GLY A 445 -47.32 -47.47 -25.50
N ALA A 446 -46.79 -48.04 -24.41
CA ALA A 446 -46.12 -47.29 -23.35
C ALA A 446 -44.91 -46.54 -23.92
N GLY A 447 -44.75 -45.26 -23.58
CA GLY A 447 -43.62 -44.47 -24.07
C GLY A 447 -43.45 -43.13 -23.36
N LEU A 448 -42.56 -43.14 -22.35
CA LEU A 448 -41.60 -42.10 -21.99
C LEU A 448 -42.07 -40.62 -21.95
N GLY A 449 -42.19 -40.10 -20.73
CA GLY A 449 -42.33 -38.67 -20.47
C GLY A 449 -41.83 -38.28 -19.08
N ALA A 450 -40.60 -38.67 -18.72
CA ALA A 450 -39.96 -38.18 -17.49
C ALA A 450 -39.47 -36.74 -17.73
N LEU A 451 -40.33 -35.76 -17.45
CA LEU A 451 -39.91 -34.37 -17.24
C LEU A 451 -39.08 -34.32 -15.94
N ALA A 452 -37.76 -34.35 -16.07
CA ALA A 452 -36.87 -33.96 -15.00
C ALA A 452 -37.05 -32.46 -14.73
N VAL A 453 -37.83 -32.12 -13.70
CA VAL A 453 -37.96 -30.76 -13.18
C VAL A 453 -36.59 -30.33 -12.66
N TRP A 454 -35.88 -29.54 -13.46
CA TRP A 454 -34.58 -29.00 -13.12
C TRP A 454 -34.72 -27.98 -11.98
N LYS A 455 -34.18 -28.31 -10.81
CA LYS A 455 -34.22 -27.47 -9.58
C LYS A 455 -33.15 -26.36 -9.54
N GLY A 456 -32.55 -26.01 -10.68
CA GLY A 456 -31.50 -24.98 -10.79
C GLY A 456 -31.84 -23.66 -10.06
N PRO A 457 -33.04 -23.08 -10.25
CA PRO A 457 -33.41 -21.80 -9.62
C PRO A 457 -33.45 -21.86 -8.08
N ALA A 458 -33.84 -23.00 -7.51
CA ALA A 458 -33.95 -23.15 -6.06
C ALA A 458 -32.59 -23.29 -5.37
N LEU A 459 -31.58 -23.82 -6.06
CA LEU A 459 -30.20 -23.89 -5.55
C LEU A 459 -29.51 -22.53 -5.64
N ILE A 460 -29.73 -21.78 -6.72
CA ILE A 460 -29.21 -20.41 -6.89
C ILE A 460 -29.82 -19.48 -5.84
N ALA A 461 -31.14 -19.53 -5.63
CA ALA A 461 -31.80 -18.73 -4.60
C ALA A 461 -31.31 -19.03 -3.17
N ARG A 462 -31.00 -20.30 -2.86
CA ARG A 462 -30.46 -20.74 -1.56
C ARG A 462 -29.01 -20.31 -1.33
N LEU A 463 -28.23 -20.14 -2.40
CA LEU A 463 -26.86 -19.62 -2.32
C LEU A 463 -26.88 -18.10 -2.08
N ILE A 464 -27.78 -17.38 -2.75
CA ILE A 464 -27.97 -15.93 -2.62
C ILE A 464 -28.49 -15.55 -1.22
N THR A 465 -29.31 -16.39 -0.57
CA THR A 465 -29.82 -16.11 0.79
C THR A 465 -28.84 -16.43 1.92
N ARG A 466 -27.70 -17.07 1.62
CA ARG A 466 -26.70 -17.47 2.63
C ARG A 466 -25.38 -16.70 2.54
N LEU A 467 -25.22 -15.84 1.52
CA LEU A 467 -24.15 -14.86 1.36
C LEU A 467 -24.67 -13.48 1.75
#